data_AF-A0A7Y4RR49-F1
#
_entry.id   AF-A0A7Y4RR49-F1
#
_cell.length_a   1.000
_cell.length_b   1.000
_cell.length_c   1.000
_cell.angle_alpha   90.00
_cell.angle_beta   90.00
_cell.angle_gamma   90.00
#
_symmetry.space_group_name_H-M   'P 1'
#
loop_
_entity.id
_entity.type
_entity.pdbx_description
1 polymer ?
#
loop_
_entity_poly.entity_id
_entity_poly.type
_entity_poly.pdbx_seq_one_letter_code
_entity_poly.pdbx_strand_id
1 'polypeptide(L)' 'MAKTKVAVTLDTRTLHRVDRLVREARYPNRSQAIEAAVTGQLDRLEHRRLAEECAKLDPVVEQALADEGLGADAGTWPEY' A
#
# COMPACT_ATOMS: atom_id res chain seq x y z
N MET A 1 -17.13 7.24 -10.38
CA MET A 1 -16.48 8.37 -9.68
C MET A 1 -16.07 9.42 -10.69
N ALA A 2 -16.07 10.70 -10.29
CA ALA A 2 -15.55 11.78 -11.13
C ALA A 2 -14.04 11.58 -11.36
N LYS A 3 -13.57 11.84 -12.58
CA LYS A 3 -12.13 11.79 -12.92
C LYS A 3 -11.61 13.20 -13.16
N THR A 4 -10.45 13.51 -12.59
CA THR A 4 -9.75 14.78 -12.78
C THR A 4 -8.67 14.62 -13.84
N LYS A 5 -8.58 15.56 -14.79
CA LYS A 5 -7.52 15.56 -15.79
C LYS A 5 -6.25 16.15 -15.20
N VAL A 6 -5.12 15.47 -15.43
CA VAL A 6 -3.79 15.92 -15.03
C VAL A 6 -2.88 15.90 -16.26
N ALA A 7 -2.14 16.97 -16.48
CA ALA A 7 -1.09 17.00 -17.49
C ALA A 7 0.21 16.45 -16.88
N VAL A 8 0.80 15.44 -17.52
CA VAL A 8 2.06 14.83 -17.08
C VAL A 8 3.01 14.70 -18.27
N THR A 9 4.31 14.81 -18.01
CA THR A 9 5.35 14.52 -18.99
C THR A 9 5.83 13.09 -18.79
N LEU A 10 5.81 12.29 -19.86
CA LEU A 10 6.29 10.91 -19.86
C LEU A 10 7.40 10.77 -20.90
N ASP A 11 8.42 9.97 -20.60
CA ASP A 11 9.42 9.65 -21.61
C ASP A 11 8.80 8.84 -22.75
N THR A 12 9.36 9.00 -23.96
CA THR A 12 8.83 8.38 -25.17
C THR A 12 8.79 6.85 -25.10
N ARG A 13 9.77 6.21 -24.46
CA ARG A 13 9.81 4.74 -24.34
C ARG A 13 8.72 4.24 -23.40
N THR A 14 8.47 4.94 -22.30
CA THR A 14 7.37 4.61 -21.40
C THR A 14 6.02 4.79 -22.09
N LEU A 15 5.82 5.89 -22.81
CA LEU A 15 4.59 6.10 -23.58
C LEU A 15 4.36 4.98 -24.61
N HIS A 16 5.41 4.54 -25.31
CA HIS A 16 5.31 3.40 -26.24
C HIS A 16 4.92 2.09 -25.55
N ARG A 17 5.38 1.83 -24.33
CA ARG A 17 4.98 0.66 -23.56
C ARG A 17 3.50 0.73 -23.18
N VAL A 18 3.02 1.90 -22.75
CA VAL A 18 1.58 2.13 -22.48
C VAL A 18 0.76 1.89 -23.75
N ASP A 19 1.19 2.44 -24.88
CA ASP A 19 0.51 2.26 -26.17
C ASP A 19 0.40 0.80 -26.57
N ARG A 20 1.46 0.02 -26.38
CA ARG A 20 1.45 -1.40 -26.67
C ARG A 20 0.40 -2.13 -25.85
N LEU A 21 0.29 -1.84 -24.56
CA LEU A 21 -0.72 -2.46 -23.69
C LEU A 21 -2.16 -2.14 -24.14
N VAL A 22 -2.38 -0.93 -24.65
CA VAL A 22 -3.69 -0.56 -25.21
C VAL A 22 -3.94 -1.27 -26.54
N ARG A 23 -2.95 -1.34 -27.43
CA ARG A 23 -3.06 -2.06 -28.71
C ARG A 23 -3.32 -3.56 -28.53
N GLU A 24 -2.73 -4.15 -27.51
CA GLU A 24 -2.95 -5.55 -27.11
C GLU A 24 -4.27 -5.75 -26.34
N ALA A 25 -5.13 -4.73 -26.26
CA ALA A 25 -6.40 -4.74 -25.56
C ALA A 25 -6.31 -5.12 -24.07
N ARG A 26 -5.12 -4.99 -23.45
CA ARG A 26 -4.93 -5.17 -22.00
C ARG A 26 -5.61 -4.06 -21.20
N TYR A 27 -5.71 -2.88 -21.80
CA TYR A 27 -6.47 -1.75 -21.30
C TYR A 27 -7.22 -1.10 -22.45
N PRO A 28 -8.41 -0.53 -22.22
CA PRO A 28 -9.21 0.04 -23.31
C PRO A 28 -8.70 1.41 -23.77
N ASN A 29 -7.91 2.13 -22.96
CA ASN A 29 -7.27 3.38 -23.37
C ASN A 29 -6.06 3.72 -22.47
N ARG A 30 -5.27 4.70 -22.92
CA ARG A 30 -4.06 5.18 -22.21
C ARG A 30 -4.39 5.69 -20.81
N SER A 31 -5.48 6.44 -20.64
CA SER A 31 -5.85 7.00 -19.33
C SER A 31 -6.11 5.91 -18.31
N GLN A 32 -6.83 4.85 -18.68
CA GLN A 32 -7.09 3.72 -17.78
C GLN A 32 -5.83 2.89 -17.50
N ALA A 33 -4.94 2.73 -18.50
CA ALA A 33 -3.67 2.05 -18.28
C ALA A 33 -2.78 2.82 -17.27
N ILE A 34 -2.72 4.15 -17.40
CA ILE A 34 -1.94 5.02 -16.50
C ILE A 34 -2.57 5.05 -15.10
N GLU A 35 -3.89 5.19 -15.01
CA GLU A 35 -4.63 5.16 -13.73
C GLU A 35 -4.36 3.85 -12.97
N ALA A 36 -4.51 2.69 -13.64
CA ALA A 36 -4.23 1.39 -13.03
C ALA A 36 -2.78 1.26 -12.56
N ALA A 37 -1.82 1.78 -13.33
CA ALA A 37 -0.40 1.77 -12.95
C ALA A 37 -0.12 2.65 -11.72
N VAL A 38 -0.73 3.84 -11.64
CA VAL A 38 -0.58 4.78 -10.52
C VAL A 38 -1.24 4.20 -9.27
N THR A 39 -2.50 3.74 -9.35
CA THR A 39 -3.20 3.11 -8.23
C THR A 39 -2.42 1.93 -7.70
N GLY A 40 -2.00 1.00 -8.57
CA GLY A 40 -1.23 -0.16 -8.14
C GLY A 40 0.13 0.20 -7.53
N GLN A 41 0.74 1.32 -7.91
CA GLN A 41 1.97 1.79 -7.26
C GLN A 41 1.69 2.40 -5.89
N LEU A 42 0.62 3.19 -5.74
CA LEU A 42 0.19 3.73 -4.45
C LEU A 42 -0.15 2.59 -3.48
N ASP A 43 -0.95 1.61 -3.92
CA ASP A 43 -1.29 0.44 -3.11
C ASP A 43 0.00 -0.26 -2.62
N ARG A 44 0.97 -0.50 -3.50
CA ARG A 44 2.25 -1.14 -3.11
C ARG A 44 3.03 -0.31 -2.08
N LEU A 45 2.99 1.01 -2.19
CA LEU A 45 3.67 1.89 -1.24
C LEU A 45 2.93 1.92 0.11
N GLU A 46 1.60 1.97 0.09
CA GLU A 46 0.78 1.95 1.30
C GLU A 46 0.93 0.64 2.08
N HIS A 47 0.97 -0.51 1.40
CA HIS A 47 1.18 -1.80 2.04
C HIS A 47 2.60 -1.98 2.58
N ARG A 48 3.59 -1.24 2.07
CA ARG A 48 4.96 -1.22 2.62
C ARG A 48 5.10 -0.27 3.78
N ARG A 49 4.33 0.82 3.81
CA ARG A 49 4.40 1.83 4.86
C ARG A 49 4.18 1.23 6.25
N LEU A 50 3.20 0.35 6.44
CA LEU A 50 3.00 -0.30 7.75
C LEU A 50 4.25 -1.11 8.16
N ALA A 51 4.80 -1.90 7.26
CA ALA A 51 6.00 -2.69 7.54
C ALA A 51 7.23 -1.80 7.84
N GLU A 52 7.40 -0.71 7.09
CA GLU A 52 8.47 0.28 7.30
C GLU A 52 8.33 1.05 8.62
N GLU A 53 7.10 1.40 9.02
CA GLU A 53 6.84 2.03 10.32
C GLU A 53 6.99 1.04 11.48
N CYS A 54 6.50 -0.20 11.35
CA CYS A 54 6.72 -1.26 12.34
C CYS A 54 8.21 -1.58 12.54
N ALA A 55 9.03 -1.48 11.49
CA ALA A 55 10.47 -1.69 11.60
C ALA A 55 11.19 -0.63 12.45
N LYS A 56 10.53 0.49 12.78
CA LYS A 56 11.07 1.54 13.67
C LYS A 56 10.79 1.26 15.14
N LEU A 57 9.88 0.34 15.45
CA LEU A 57 9.51 0.01 16.82
C LEU A 57 10.57 -0.87 17.47
N ASP A 58 10.80 -0.69 18.77
CA ASP A 58 11.66 -1.57 19.56
C ASP A 58 10.83 -2.73 20.13
N PRO A 59 11.09 -3.98 19.75
CA PRO A 59 10.32 -5.14 20.20
C PRO A 59 10.21 -5.25 21.73
N VAL A 60 11.25 -4.84 22.46
CA VAL A 60 11.27 -4.94 23.93
C VAL A 60 10.33 -3.90 24.56
N VAL A 61 10.30 -2.69 24.02
CA VAL A 61 9.43 -1.61 24.49
C VAL A 61 7.97 -1.93 24.16
N GLU A 62 7.70 -2.36 22.94
CA GLU A 62 6.35 -2.73 22.51
C GLU A 62 5.79 -3.89 23.33
N GLN A 63 6.61 -4.91 23.61
CA GLN A 63 6.20 -6.03 24.45
C GLN A 63 5.93 -5.59 25.89
N ALA A 64 6.79 -4.76 26.48
CA ALA A 64 6.58 -4.26 27.84
C ALA A 64 5.30 -3.43 27.97
N LEU A 65 4.95 -2.64 26.94
CA LEU A 65 3.71 -1.87 26.89
C LEU A 65 2.48 -2.77 26.70
N ALA A 66 2.57 -3.79 25.84
CA ALA A 66 1.49 -4.75 25.61
C ALA A 66 1.22 -5.64 26.84
N ASP A 67 2.27 -5.97 27.58
CA ASP A 67 2.18 -6.78 28.79
C ASP A 67 1.79 -5.97 30.04
N GLU A 68 1.64 -4.64 29.90
CA GLU A 68 1.18 -3.77 30.98
C GLU A 68 -0.26 -4.15 31.41
N GLY A 69 -0.42 -4.60 32.64
CA GLY A 69 -1.71 -5.03 33.20
C GLY A 69 -1.99 -6.52 33.11
N LEU A 70 -1.33 -7.28 32.22
CA LEU A 70 -1.51 -8.74 32.10
C LEU A 70 -1.20 -9.47 33.42
N GLY A 71 -0.18 -9.03 34.15
CA GLY A 71 0.17 -9.60 35.46
C GLY A 71 -0.91 -9.43 36.53
N ALA A 72 -1.70 -8.34 36.46
CA ALA A 72 -2.83 -8.12 37.35
C ALA A 72 -4.07 -8.89 36.90
N ASP A 73 -4.30 -8.95 35.58
CA ASP A 73 -5.45 -9.60 34.97
C ASP A 73 -5.40 -11.13 35.07
N ALA A 74 -4.21 -11.73 35.06
CA ALA A 74 -4.02 -13.18 35.16
C ALA A 74 -4.68 -13.82 36.41
N GLY A 75 -4.80 -13.09 37.52
CA GLY A 75 -5.50 -13.56 38.71
C GLY A 75 -7.03 -13.50 38.62
N THR A 76 -7.56 -12.88 37.57
CA THR A 76 -8.99 -12.62 37.36
C THR A 76 -9.57 -13.45 36.21
N TRP A 77 -8.72 -14.12 35.44
CA TRP A 77 -9.15 -14.95 34.32
C TRP A 77 -9.70 -16.29 34.81
N PRO A 78 -10.84 -16.75 34.28
CA PRO A 78 -11.38 -18.06 34.62
C PRO A 78 -10.46 -19.19 34.12
N GLU A 79 -10.36 -20.27 34.89
CA GLU A 79 -9.69 -21.50 34.44
C GLU A 79 -10.44 -22.09 33.23
N TYR A 80 -9.68 -22.50 32.21
CA TYR A 80 -10.18 -23.12 30.97
C TYR A 80 -10.49 -24.61 31.14
#